data_AF-A0A1X1U0J0-F1
#
_entry.id   AF-A0A1X1U0J0-F1
#
_cell.length_a   1.000
_cell.length_b   1.000
_cell.length_c   1.000
_cell.angle_alpha   90.00
_cell.angle_beta   90.00
_cell.angle_gamma   90.00
#
_symmetry.space_group_name_H-M   'P 1'
#
loop_
_entity.id
_entity.type
_entity.pdbx_description
1 polymer ?
#
loop_
_entity_poly.entity_id
_entity_poly.type
_entity_poly.pdbx_seq_one_letter_code
_entity_poly.pdbx_strand_id
1 'polypeptide(L)'
;MERASMALITSFRFRTDRTISFKTKVECGWTYDRSVGSYRLLQLETYASDGTTSQVLQMDGDRAAELLRIVEEVFPGLAKATLSCGVGDGQ
;
A
#
# COMPACT_ATOMS: atom_id res chain seq x y z
N MET A 1 13.23 5.99 28.61
CA MET A 1 12.21 5.34 27.75
C MET A 1 12.71 5.44 26.32
N GLU A 2 13.22 4.33 25.79
CA GLU A 2 13.46 4.20 24.36
C GLU A 2 12.09 4.31 23.69
N ARG A 3 11.84 5.42 22.97
CA ARG A 3 10.66 5.50 22.10
C ARG A 3 10.83 4.37 21.11
N ALA A 4 9.95 3.37 21.14
CA ALA A 4 9.89 2.37 20.08
C ALA A 4 9.91 3.12 18.75
N SER A 5 10.96 2.95 17.96
CA SER A 5 11.04 3.57 16.64
C SER A 5 9.89 2.98 15.81
N MET A 6 8.83 3.74 15.62
CA MET A 6 7.73 3.33 14.75
C MET A 6 8.31 2.97 13.38
N ALA A 7 7.98 1.78 12.87
CA ALA A 7 8.33 1.39 11.52
C ALA A 7 7.43 2.17 10.55
N LEU A 8 7.85 3.39 10.23
CA LEU A 8 7.18 4.23 9.26
C LEU A 8 7.35 3.61 7.88
N ILE A 9 6.25 3.41 7.15
CA ILE A 9 6.30 2.96 5.76
C ILE A 9 6.93 4.09 4.93
N THR A 10 8.09 3.81 4.31
CA THR A 10 8.81 4.79 3.48
C THR A 10 8.59 4.56 1.99
N SER A 11 8.15 3.37 1.59
CA SER A 11 7.93 2.99 0.20
C SER A 11 6.87 1.89 0.06
N PHE A 12 6.20 1.87 -1.09
CA PHE A 12 5.31 0.78 -1.51
C PHE A 12 5.94 0.06 -2.70
N ARG A 13 6.03 -1.27 -2.66
CA ARG A 13 6.62 -2.07 -3.75
C ARG A 13 5.66 -3.14 -4.25
N PHE A 14 5.44 -3.16 -5.57
CA PHE A 14 4.64 -4.21 -6.19
C PHE A 14 5.37 -5.55 -6.11
N ARG A 15 4.63 -6.60 -5.73
CA ARG A 15 5.14 -7.96 -5.60
C ARG A 15 4.50 -8.89 -6.63
N THR A 16 5.34 -9.51 -7.44
CA THR A 16 4.94 -10.54 -8.40
C THR A 16 5.11 -11.96 -7.86
N ASP A 17 5.93 -12.15 -6.83
CA ASP A 17 6.26 -13.43 -6.23
C ASP A 17 5.97 -13.46 -4.72
N ARG A 18 5.42 -14.61 -4.26
CA ARG A 18 5.06 -14.84 -2.85
C ARG A 18 6.28 -15.06 -1.94
N THR A 19 7.49 -15.17 -2.50
CA THR A 19 8.70 -15.66 -1.81
C THR A 19 9.84 -14.65 -1.67
N ILE A 20 9.59 -13.35 -1.71
CA ILE A 20 10.65 -12.38 -1.35
C ILE A 20 10.73 -12.28 0.18
N SER A 21 11.86 -12.72 0.73
CA SER A 21 12.32 -12.29 2.05
C SER A 21 12.73 -10.81 1.94
N PHE A 22 11.85 -9.92 2.41
CA PHE A 22 12.15 -8.49 2.44
C PHE A 22 13.03 -8.19 3.64
N LYS A 23 14.28 -7.80 3.37
CA LYS A 23 15.22 -7.37 4.41
C LYS A 23 14.98 -5.92 4.87
N THR A 24 13.96 -5.24 4.33
CA THR A 24 13.68 -3.82 4.58
C THR A 24 12.49 -3.67 5.53
N LYS A 25 12.78 -3.33 6.80
CA LYS A 25 11.77 -3.12 7.87
C LYS A 25 10.69 -2.06 7.57
N VAL A 26 10.89 -1.21 6.56
CA VAL A 26 10.10 0.01 6.31
C VAL A 26 9.40 0.01 4.94
N GLU A 27 9.51 -1.07 4.17
CA GLU A 27 8.81 -1.20 2.89
C GLU A 27 7.46 -1.91 3.09
N CYS A 28 6.41 -1.40 2.46
CA CYS A 28 5.13 -2.07 2.35
C CYS A 28 5.05 -2.78 0.99
N GLY A 29 5.00 -4.12 1.00
CA GLY A 29 4.71 -4.89 -0.19
C GLY A 29 3.23 -4.77 -0.57
N TRP A 30 2.92 -4.69 -1.86
CA TRP A 30 1.55 -4.76 -2.33
C TRP A 30 1.39 -5.72 -3.52
N THR A 31 0.28 -6.45 -3.54
CA THR A 31 -0.11 -7.31 -4.65
C THR A 31 -1.64 -7.34 -4.75
N TYR A 32 -2.18 -7.93 -5.82
CA TYR A 32 -3.61 -8.09 -5.93
C TYR A 32 -3.96 -9.35 -6.71
N ASP A 33 -5.09 -9.94 -6.37
CA ASP A 33 -5.60 -11.10 -7.10
C ASP A 33 -6.18 -10.66 -8.46
N ARG A 34 -5.73 -11.32 -9.53
CA ARG A 34 -6.21 -11.15 -10.90
C ARG A 34 -7.10 -12.31 -11.36
N SER A 35 -7.27 -13.33 -10.54
CA SER A 35 -7.91 -14.61 -10.92
C SER A 35 -9.44 -14.58 -10.83
N VAL A 36 -10.03 -13.66 -10.07
CA VAL A 36 -11.49 -13.62 -9.82
C VAL A 36 -12.18 -12.53 -10.66
N GLY A 37 -12.25 -12.71 -11.98
CA GLY A 37 -13.05 -11.86 -12.88
C GLY A 37 -12.83 -10.35 -12.70
N SER A 38 -13.90 -9.58 -12.48
CA SER A 38 -13.86 -8.14 -12.20
C SER A 38 -13.59 -7.78 -10.73
N TYR A 39 -13.54 -8.77 -9.84
CA TYR A 39 -13.31 -8.56 -8.41
C TYR A 39 -11.81 -8.55 -8.12
N ARG A 40 -11.30 -7.38 -7.73
CA ARG A 40 -9.90 -7.20 -7.34
C ARG A 40 -9.79 -7.20 -5.83
N LEU A 41 -8.98 -8.10 -5.29
CA LEU A 41 -8.60 -8.11 -3.89
C LEU A 41 -7.18 -7.58 -3.76
N LEU A 42 -7.02 -6.38 -3.19
CA LEU A 42 -5.72 -5.79 -2.85
C LEU A 42 -5.19 -6.43 -1.57
N GLN A 43 -3.91 -6.75 -1.53
CA GLN A 43 -3.18 -7.20 -0.36
C GLN A 43 -1.97 -6.31 -0.12
N LEU A 44 -1.86 -5.77 1.09
CA LEU A 44 -0.73 -5.02 1.61
C LEU A 44 -0.05 -5.83 2.71
N GLU A 45 1.28 -5.78 2.76
CA GLU A 45 2.08 -6.52 3.73
C GLU A 45 3.20 -5.64 4.29
N THR A 46 3.38 -5.69 5.61
CA THR A 46 4.55 -5.12 6.29
C THR A 46 5.45 -6.24 6.79
N TYR A 47 6.74 -5.94 6.98
CA TYR A 47 7.75 -6.94 7.33
C TYR A 47 8.42 -6.63 8.67
N ALA A 48 8.62 -7.67 9.47
CA ALA A 48 9.42 -7.61 10.68
C ALA A 48 10.92 -7.56 10.36
N SER A 49 11.73 -7.34 11.39
CA SER A 49 13.18 -7.23 11.28
C SER A 49 13.89 -8.46 10.75
N ASP A 50 13.28 -9.63 10.92
CA ASP A 50 13.77 -10.91 10.43
C ASP A 50 13.28 -11.22 8.99
N GLY A 51 12.57 -10.28 8.37
CA GLY A 51 12.01 -10.40 7.03
C GLY A 51 10.76 -11.28 6.94
N THR A 52 10.19 -11.69 8.07
CA THR A 52 8.88 -12.34 8.11
C THR A 52 7.77 -11.30 7.94
N THR A 53 6.62 -11.72 7.42
CA THR A 53 5.44 -10.85 7.34
C THR A 53 4.95 -10.51 8.74
N SER A 54 4.92 -9.23 9.08
CA SER A 54 4.44 -8.74 10.37
C SER A 54 2.93 -8.53 10.37
N GLN A 55 2.38 -7.92 9.33
CA GLN A 55 0.95 -7.68 9.17
C GLN A 55 0.53 -7.85 7.71
N VAL A 56 -0.71 -8.28 7.51
CA VAL A 56 -1.36 -8.38 6.20
C VAL A 56 -2.70 -7.63 6.27
N LEU A 57 -2.94 -6.75 5.31
CA LEU A 57 -4.22 -6.07 5.13
C LEU A 57 -4.78 -6.44 3.76
N GLN A 58 -6.02 -6.92 3.72
CA GLN A 58 -6.73 -7.24 2.48
C GLN A 58 -7.98 -6.39 2.34
N MET A 59 -8.20 -5.85 1.14
CA MET A 59 -9.33 -4.97 0.85
C MET A 59 -9.86 -5.22 -0.55
N ASP A 60 -11.18 -5.18 -0.68
CA ASP A 60 -11.85 -5.08 -1.96
C ASP A 60 -12.12 -3.62 -2.34
N GLY A 61 -12.83 -3.41 -3.45
CA GLY A 61 -13.14 -2.07 -3.94
C GLY A 61 -13.88 -1.20 -2.93
N ASP A 62 -14.83 -1.77 -2.19
CA ASP A 62 -15.65 -1.01 -1.23
C ASP A 62 -14.84 -0.59 0.00
N ARG A 63 -14.01 -1.49 0.54
CA ARG A 63 -13.11 -1.17 1.66
C ARG A 63 -11.99 -0.22 1.22
N ALA A 64 -11.49 -0.35 0.00
CA ALA A 64 -10.51 0.58 -0.56
C ALA A 64 -11.08 2.00 -0.70
N ALA A 65 -12.35 2.14 -1.12
CA ALA A 65 -13.02 3.43 -1.18
C ALA A 65 -13.16 4.08 0.20
N GLU A 66 -13.44 3.29 1.24
CA GLU A 66 -13.47 3.78 2.62
C GLU A 66 -12.07 4.20 3.12
N LEU A 67 -11.02 3.42 2.82
CA LEU A 67 -9.65 3.80 3.16
C LEU A 67 -9.26 5.14 2.52
N LEU A 68 -9.63 5.38 1.26
CA LEU A 68 -9.37 6.66 0.59
C LEU A 68 -10.03 7.84 1.31
N ARG A 69 -11.24 7.65 1.88
CA ARG A 69 -11.91 8.69 2.67
C ARG A 69 -11.16 8.98 3.97
N ILE A 70 -10.70 7.94 4.67
CA ILE A 70 -9.89 8.08 5.89
C ILE A 70 -8.58 8.83 5.57
N VAL A 71 -7.91 8.46 4.47
CA VAL A 71 -6.67 9.14 4.04
C VAL A 71 -6.91 10.61 3.73
N GLU A 72 -7.99 10.95 3.03
CA GLU A 72 -8.35 12.35 2.74
C GLU A 72 -8.75 13.13 4.00
N GLU A 73 -9.43 12.50 4.97
CA GLU A 73 -9.77 13.11 6.26
C GLU A 73 -8.50 13.45 7.06
N VAL A 74 -7.51 12.55 7.08
CA VAL A 74 -6.24 12.73 7.80
C VAL A 74 -5.29 13.68 7.04
N PHE A 75 -5.28 13.63 5.70
CA PHE A 75 -4.41 14.42 4.83
C PHE A 75 -5.23 15.15 3.74
N PRO A 76 -5.91 16.25 4.08
CA PRO A 76 -6.79 16.94 3.14
C PRO A 76 -6.09 17.41 1.86
N GLY A 77 -6.72 17.16 0.71
CA GLY A 77 -6.24 17.55 -0.62
C GLY A 77 -5.27 16.57 -1.28
N LEU A 78 -4.85 15.50 -0.58
CA LEU A 78 -3.91 14.53 -1.11
C LEU A 78 -4.49 13.73 -2.29
N ALA A 79 -5.77 13.33 -2.22
CA ALA A 79 -6.40 12.56 -3.30
C ALA A 79 -6.59 13.39 -4.59
N LYS A 80 -6.74 14.72 -4.46
CA LYS A 80 -6.91 15.64 -5.59
C LYS A 80 -5.60 15.96 -6.30
N ALA A 81 -4.48 15.99 -5.56
CA ALA A 81 -3.15 16.27 -6.13
C ALA A 81 -2.68 15.19 -7.12
N THR A 82 -3.13 13.95 -6.98
CA THR A 82 -2.77 12.85 -7.89
C THR A 82 -3.51 12.91 -9.23
N LEU A 83 -4.68 13.57 -9.29
CA LEU A 83 -5.45 13.74 -10.54
C LEU A 83 -4.98 14.93 -11.38
N SER A 84 -4.19 15.86 -10.83
CA SER A 84 -3.66 17.01 -11.56
C SER A 84 -2.28 16.78 -12.18
N CYS A 85 -1.62 15.65 -11.89
CA CYS A 85 -0.35 15.26 -12.48
C CYS A 85 -0.56 14.20 -13.58
N GLY A 86 -1.23 14.57 -14.68
CA GLY A 86 -1.33 13.65 -15.82
C GLY A 86 -2.39 13.96 -16.87
N VAL A 87 -2.33 15.12 -17.52
CA VAL A 87 -2.65 15.27 -18.95
C VAL A 87 -1.75 16.37 -19.52
N GLY A 88 -0.55 15.99 -19.94
CA GLY A 88 0.23 16.72 -20.92
C GLY A 88 0.00 16.07 -22.27
N ASP A 89 -1.13 16.37 -22.90
CA ASP A 89 -1.37 16.06 -24.30
C ASP A 89 -0.51 16.98 -25.18
N GLY A 90 0.26 16.37 -26.09
CA GLY A 90 0.63 16.94 -27.38
C GLY A 90 1.74 17.99 -27.40
N GLN A 91 2.91 17.60 -27.90
CA GLN A 91 3.33 17.97 -29.27
C GLN A 91 4.38 17.00 -29.81
#